data_AF-A0A659PI59-F1
#
_entry.id   AF-A0A659PI59-F1
#
_cell.length_a   1.000
_cell.length_b   1.000
_cell.length_c   1.000
_cell.angle_alpha   90.00
_cell.angle_beta   90.00
_cell.angle_gamma   90.00
#
_symmetry.space_group_name_H-M   'P 1'
#
loop_
_entity.id
_entity.type
_entity.pdbx_description
1 polymer ?
#
loop_
_entity_poly.entity_id
_entity_poly.type
_entity_poly.pdbx_seq_one_letter_code
_entity_poly.pdbx_strand_id
1 'polypeptide(L)'
;LYSWHEQSSQVRYSLDEYFPRIHSSYIIEGNLNLAVDQLNEFLLAPNTTVRLQLRTQIIQHLDKIERLSQGLQLAERRQLAVILQDSRTLLAELDNALYNMFLVREKVSELSARIDWLHDDFTTELNSLVQDFTWQQGTLLDQIEANQGDAAQYLQRSREVQNEQQQVYT
;
A
#
# COMPACT_ATOMS: atom_id res chain seq x y z
N LEU A 1 33.26 -26.65 3.03
CA LEU A 1 33.00 -25.22 3.32
C LEU A 1 34.29 -24.47 3.63
N TYR A 2 35.12 -24.93 4.58
CA TYR A 2 36.41 -24.30 4.92
C TYR A 2 37.40 -24.25 3.73
N SER A 3 37.50 -25.31 2.92
CA SER A 3 38.35 -25.37 1.73
C SER A 3 37.93 -24.43 0.60
N TRP A 4 36.64 -24.11 0.50
CA TRP A 4 36.11 -23.17 -0.50
C TRP A 4 36.41 -21.73 -0.10
N HIS A 5 36.38 -21.43 1.20
CA HIS A 5 36.74 -20.12 1.73
C HIS A 5 38.24 -19.83 1.58
N GLU A 6 39.10 -20.81 1.81
CA GLU A 6 40.54 -20.69 1.54
C GLU A 6 40.87 -20.62 0.04
N GLN A 7 40.23 -21.42 -0.81
CA GLN A 7 40.42 -21.28 -2.26
C GLN A 7 39.94 -19.92 -2.78
N SER A 8 38.81 -19.42 -2.26
CA SER A 8 38.34 -18.08 -2.58
C SER A 8 39.32 -16.99 -2.09
N SER A 9 39.95 -17.16 -0.93
CA SER A 9 40.93 -16.20 -0.42
C SER A 9 42.22 -16.22 -1.24
N GLN A 10 42.70 -17.40 -1.65
CA GLN A 10 43.90 -17.55 -2.49
C GLN A 10 43.69 -17.02 -3.92
N VAL A 11 42.51 -17.24 -4.51
CA VAL A 11 42.13 -16.64 -5.81
C VAL A 11 42.00 -15.11 -5.69
N ARG A 12 41.46 -14.59 -4.59
CA ARG A 12 41.41 -13.15 -4.32
C ARG A 12 42.81 -12.54 -4.19
N TYR A 13 43.71 -13.21 -3.46
CA TYR A 13 45.08 -12.75 -3.23
C TYR A 13 45.90 -12.71 -4.54
N SER A 14 45.76 -13.73 -5.37
CA SER A 14 46.42 -13.79 -6.69
C SER A 14 45.83 -12.83 -7.72
N LEU A 15 44.53 -12.53 -7.66
CA LEU A 15 43.90 -11.49 -8.49
C LEU A 15 44.28 -10.06 -8.07
N ASP A 16 44.45 -9.82 -6.76
CA ASP A 16 44.88 -8.51 -6.23
C ASP A 16 46.28 -8.13 -6.73
N GLU A 17 47.21 -9.11 -6.77
CA GLU A 17 48.61 -8.85 -7.10
C GLU A 17 48.88 -8.82 -8.62
N TYR A 18 48.14 -9.60 -9.43
CA TYR A 18 48.41 -9.75 -10.86
C TYR A 18 47.37 -9.10 -11.78
N PHE A 19 46.10 -8.95 -11.35
CA PHE A 19 45.02 -8.44 -12.19
C PHE A 19 44.04 -7.51 -11.44
N PRO A 20 44.51 -6.38 -10.88
CA PRO A 20 43.71 -5.48 -10.05
C PRO A 20 42.45 -4.93 -10.75
N ARG A 21 42.45 -4.84 -12.09
CA ARG A 21 41.27 -4.45 -12.87
C ARG A 21 40.19 -5.54 -12.89
N ILE A 22 40.58 -6.80 -13.09
CA ILE A 22 39.64 -7.93 -13.08
C ILE A 22 39.01 -8.07 -11.70
N HIS A 23 39.81 -7.91 -10.65
CA HIS A 23 39.33 -7.90 -9.27
C HIS A 23 38.30 -6.77 -9.04
N SER A 24 38.63 -5.55 -9.45
CA SER A 24 37.72 -4.39 -9.32
C SER A 24 36.41 -4.61 -10.06
N SER A 25 36.44 -5.14 -11.29
CA SER A 25 35.23 -5.49 -12.06
C SER A 25 34.37 -6.54 -11.35
N TYR A 26 34.99 -7.57 -10.77
CA TYR A 26 34.26 -8.61 -10.03
C TYR A 26 33.56 -8.06 -8.78
N ILE A 27 34.21 -7.16 -8.04
CA ILE A 27 33.58 -6.51 -6.88
C ILE A 27 32.46 -5.56 -7.34
N ILE A 28 32.64 -4.84 -8.44
CA ILE A 28 31.59 -3.97 -9.02
C ILE A 28 30.36 -4.81 -9.39
N GLU A 29 30.55 -5.93 -10.09
CA GLU A 29 29.46 -6.86 -10.43
C GLU A 29 28.72 -7.36 -9.18
N GLY A 30 29.45 -7.78 -8.15
CA GLY A 30 28.84 -8.21 -6.89
C GLY A 30 28.00 -7.12 -6.21
N ASN A 31 28.44 -5.85 -6.23
CA ASN A 31 27.66 -4.75 -5.67
C ASN A 31 26.48 -4.36 -6.56
N LEU A 32 26.58 -4.51 -7.88
CA LEU A 32 25.46 -4.31 -8.79
C LEU A 32 24.35 -5.32 -8.54
N ASN A 33 24.68 -6.61 -8.40
CA ASN A 33 23.70 -7.65 -8.09
C ASN A 33 22.97 -7.36 -6.77
N LEU A 34 23.71 -7.01 -5.71
CA LEU A 34 23.09 -6.64 -4.43
C LEU A 34 22.21 -5.39 -4.55
N ALA A 35 22.62 -4.39 -5.31
CA ALA A 35 21.83 -3.19 -5.54
C ALA A 35 20.53 -3.51 -6.29
N VAL A 36 20.57 -4.40 -7.28
CA VAL A 36 19.40 -4.87 -8.02
C VAL A 36 18.44 -5.64 -7.11
N ASP A 37 18.94 -6.57 -6.30
CA ASP A 37 18.12 -7.33 -5.36
C ASP A 37 17.43 -6.40 -4.35
N GLN A 38 18.18 -5.46 -3.77
CA GLN A 38 17.62 -4.48 -2.85
C GLN A 38 16.63 -3.53 -3.52
N LEU A 39 16.81 -3.19 -4.80
CA LEU A 39 15.86 -2.36 -5.54
C LEU A 39 14.54 -3.11 -5.79
N ASN A 40 14.60 -4.41 -6.03
CA ASN A 40 13.40 -5.26 -6.09
C ASN A 40 12.70 -5.34 -4.73
N GLU A 41 13.45 -5.49 -3.64
CA GLU A 41 12.89 -5.46 -2.28
C GLU A 41 12.30 -4.08 -1.93
N PHE A 42 12.92 -3.00 -2.41
CA PHE A 42 12.49 -1.64 -2.17
C PHE A 42 11.09 -1.37 -2.75
N LEU A 43 10.81 -1.92 -3.94
CA LEU A 43 9.47 -1.85 -4.57
C LEU A 43 8.39 -2.55 -3.74
N LEU A 44 8.78 -3.59 -2.99
CA LEU A 44 7.88 -4.42 -2.18
C LEU A 44 7.89 -4.05 -0.70
N ALA A 45 8.54 -2.93 -0.34
CA ALA A 45 8.75 -2.57 1.05
C ALA A 45 7.41 -2.43 1.82
N PRO A 46 7.23 -3.12 2.96
CA PRO A 46 5.95 -3.20 3.66
C PRO A 46 5.59 -1.91 4.40
N ASN A 47 6.58 -1.05 4.68
CA ASN A 47 6.40 0.21 5.39
C ASN A 47 7.53 1.20 5.08
N THR A 48 7.32 2.45 5.48
CA THR A 48 8.27 3.55 5.26
C THR A 48 9.63 3.32 5.91
N THR A 49 9.69 2.70 7.09
CA THR A 49 10.96 2.44 7.78
C THR A 49 11.86 1.50 6.98
N VAL A 50 11.32 0.36 6.55
CA VAL A 50 12.03 -0.62 5.72
C VAL A 50 12.44 0.03 4.39
N ARG A 51 11.56 0.83 3.79
CA ARG A 51 11.85 1.57 2.55
C ARG A 51 13.06 2.49 2.71
N LEU A 52 13.10 3.32 3.75
CA LEU A 52 14.23 4.23 4.01
C LEU A 52 15.54 3.50 4.26
N GLN A 53 15.48 2.35 4.95
CA GLN A 53 16.65 1.50 5.17
C GLN A 53 17.18 0.94 3.84
N LEU A 54 16.31 0.35 3.01
CA LEU A 54 16.68 -0.20 1.70
C LEU A 54 17.24 0.89 0.78
N ARG A 55 16.62 2.09 0.73
CA ARG A 55 17.16 3.25 0.00
C ARG A 55 18.59 3.57 0.40
N THR A 56 18.85 3.58 1.70
CA THR A 56 20.19 3.89 2.24
C THR A 56 21.21 2.83 1.82
N GLN A 57 20.83 1.55 1.86
CA GLN A 57 21.69 0.45 1.43
C GLN A 57 21.99 0.52 -0.07
N ILE A 58 20.99 0.77 -0.92
CA ILE A 58 21.19 0.94 -2.36
C ILE A 58 22.18 2.07 -2.63
N ILE A 59 22.00 3.24 -2.00
CA ILE A 59 22.93 4.37 -2.14
C ILE A 59 24.35 3.98 -1.73
N GLN A 60 24.52 3.26 -0.62
CA GLN A 60 25.83 2.79 -0.17
C GLN A 60 26.51 1.86 -1.19
N HIS A 61 25.74 0.97 -1.84
CA HIS A 61 26.28 0.12 -2.92
C HIS A 61 26.68 0.93 -4.15
N LEU A 62 25.86 1.91 -4.56
CA LEU A 62 26.20 2.81 -5.66
C LEU A 62 27.49 3.61 -5.37
N ASP A 63 27.63 4.15 -4.16
CA ASP A 63 28.84 4.86 -3.72
C ASP A 63 30.07 3.96 -3.69
N LYS A 64 29.89 2.69 -3.34
CA LYS A 64 30.97 1.70 -3.35
C LYS A 64 31.40 1.35 -4.76
N ILE A 65 30.45 1.17 -5.69
CA ILE A 65 30.73 0.98 -7.13
C ILE A 65 31.51 2.18 -7.67
N GLU A 66 31.10 3.40 -7.32
CA GLU A 66 31.79 4.62 -7.74
C GLU A 66 33.24 4.68 -7.27
N ARG A 67 33.50 4.32 -6.01
CA ARG A 67 34.88 4.27 -5.47
C ARG A 67 35.73 3.22 -6.18
N LEU A 68 35.18 2.03 -6.41
CA LEU A 68 35.88 0.94 -7.10
C LEU A 68 36.15 1.26 -8.58
N SER A 69 35.29 2.06 -9.20
CA SER A 69 35.45 2.49 -10.60
C SER A 69 36.73 3.31 -10.86
N GLN A 70 37.38 3.82 -9.81
CA GLN A 70 38.65 4.55 -9.95
C GLN A 70 39.78 3.67 -10.51
N GLY A 71 39.69 2.35 -10.35
CA GLY A 71 40.64 1.39 -10.94
C GLY A 71 40.42 1.09 -12.42
N LEU A 72 39.34 1.60 -13.02
CA LEU A 72 38.98 1.36 -14.43
C LEU A 72 39.61 2.41 -15.37
N GLN A 73 39.51 2.17 -16.68
CA GLN A 73 39.95 3.14 -17.68
C GLN A 73 39.06 4.38 -17.67
N LEU A 74 39.59 5.52 -18.15
CA LEU A 74 38.86 6.79 -18.13
C LEU A 74 37.51 6.73 -18.88
N ALA A 75 37.46 6.01 -20.01
CA ALA A 75 36.22 5.84 -20.78
C ALA A 75 35.17 5.04 -20.00
N GLU A 76 35.56 3.89 -19.45
CA GLU A 76 34.71 3.00 -18.63
C GLU A 76 34.20 3.73 -17.38
N ARG A 77 35.09 4.45 -16.69
CA ARG A 77 34.75 5.25 -15.51
C ARG A 77 33.73 6.35 -15.83
N ARG A 78 33.88 7.04 -16.96
CA ARG A 78 32.92 8.08 -17.38
C ARG A 78 31.55 7.48 -17.67
N GLN A 79 31.51 6.37 -18.41
CA GLN A 79 30.25 5.69 -18.70
C GLN A 79 29.56 5.20 -17.41
N LEU A 80 30.32 4.58 -16.51
CA LEU A 80 29.80 4.12 -15.23
C LEU A 80 29.31 5.27 -14.35
N ALA A 81 30.00 6.42 -14.35
CA ALA A 81 29.56 7.60 -13.61
C ALA A 81 28.18 8.11 -14.09
N VAL A 82 27.92 8.10 -15.39
CA VAL A 82 26.59 8.45 -15.94
C VAL A 82 25.54 7.46 -15.44
N ILE A 83 25.80 6.15 -15.58
CA ILE A 83 24.86 5.10 -15.15
C ILE A 83 24.55 5.21 -13.65
N LEU A 84 25.55 5.45 -12.80
CA LEU A 84 25.36 5.61 -11.36
C LEU A 84 24.55 6.86 -11.04
N GLN A 85 24.77 7.95 -11.77
CA GLN A 85 23.98 9.17 -11.61
C GLN A 85 22.52 8.95 -11.99
N ASP A 86 22.27 8.33 -13.15
CA ASP A 86 20.93 7.98 -13.60
C ASP A 86 20.23 7.04 -12.62
N SER A 87 20.96 6.07 -12.06
CA SER A 87 20.43 5.14 -11.05
C SER A 87 20.00 5.87 -9.78
N ARG A 88 20.76 6.87 -9.33
CA ARG A 88 20.40 7.69 -8.16
C ARG A 88 19.17 8.55 -8.43
N THR A 89 19.07 9.14 -9.63
CA THR A 89 17.89 9.90 -10.06
C THR A 89 16.65 9.01 -10.05
N LEU A 90 16.73 7.83 -10.69
CA LEU A 90 15.64 6.88 -10.75
C LEU A 90 15.20 6.42 -9.34
N LEU A 91 16.15 6.14 -8.44
CA LEU A 91 15.84 5.78 -7.05
C LEU A 91 15.07 6.89 -6.33
N ALA A 92 15.43 8.15 -6.55
CA ALA A 92 14.73 9.29 -5.95
C ALA A 92 13.33 9.47 -6.53
N GLU A 93 13.15 9.32 -7.84
CA GLU A 93 11.84 9.35 -8.49
C GLU A 93 10.95 8.22 -7.97
N LEU A 94 11.50 7.01 -7.85
CA LEU A 94 10.81 5.85 -7.35
C LEU A 94 10.37 6.01 -5.89
N ASP A 95 11.25 6.51 -5.02
CA ASP A 95 10.92 6.76 -3.61
C ASP A 95 9.75 7.77 -3.48
N ASN A 96 9.77 8.83 -4.29
CA ASN A 96 8.67 9.80 -4.35
C ASN A 96 7.36 9.17 -4.86
N ALA A 97 7.43 8.36 -5.92
CA ALA A 97 6.26 7.68 -6.47
C ALA A 97 5.63 6.71 -5.46
N LEU A 98 6.45 5.91 -4.77
CA LEU A 98 5.99 4.98 -3.74
C LEU A 98 5.40 5.71 -2.53
N TYR A 99 6.01 6.82 -2.11
CA TYR A 99 5.46 7.66 -1.05
C TYR A 99 4.10 8.24 -1.43
N ASN A 100 3.96 8.78 -2.63
CA ASN A 100 2.68 9.29 -3.13
C ASN A 100 1.61 8.19 -3.21
N MET A 101 1.99 6.99 -3.67
CA MET A 101 1.08 5.84 -3.71
C MET A 101 0.60 5.42 -2.31
N PHE A 102 1.48 5.48 -1.30
CA PHE A 102 1.10 5.26 0.09
C PHE A 102 0.07 6.29 0.58
N LEU A 103 0.32 7.58 0.35
CA LEU A 103 -0.61 8.65 0.74
C LEU A 103 -1.99 8.51 0.07
N VAL A 104 -1.99 8.16 -1.22
CA VAL A 104 -3.25 7.92 -1.97
C VAL A 104 -3.99 6.72 -1.37
N ARG A 105 -3.31 5.62 -1.04
CA ARG A 105 -3.94 4.46 -0.39
C ARG A 105 -4.55 4.81 0.96
N GLU A 106 -3.84 5.61 1.77
CA GLU A 106 -4.36 6.07 3.06
C GLU A 106 -5.63 6.91 2.88
N LYS A 107 -5.62 7.85 1.93
CA LYS A 107 -6.80 8.66 1.58
C LYS A 107 -7.98 7.84 1.07
N VAL A 108 -7.73 6.81 0.26
CA VAL A 108 -8.77 5.89 -0.18
C VAL A 108 -9.36 5.14 1.01
N SER A 109 -8.51 4.64 1.91
CA SER A 109 -8.98 3.94 3.13
C SER A 109 -9.82 4.84 4.03
N GLU A 110 -9.41 6.10 4.20
CA GLU A 110 -10.17 7.11 4.96
C GLU A 110 -11.55 7.37 4.32
N LEU A 111 -11.58 7.55 3.00
CA LEU A 111 -12.83 7.76 2.26
C LEU A 111 -13.76 6.54 2.33
N SER A 112 -13.23 5.33 2.17
CA SER A 112 -14.01 4.09 2.31
C SER A 112 -14.64 3.99 3.70
N ALA A 113 -13.87 4.17 4.77
CA ALA A 113 -14.39 4.14 6.13
C ALA A 113 -15.47 5.21 6.37
N ARG A 114 -15.33 6.38 5.75
CA ARG A 114 -16.34 7.44 5.83
C ARG A 114 -17.61 7.10 5.06
N ILE A 115 -17.50 6.47 3.88
CA ILE A 115 -18.65 5.99 3.11
C ILE A 115 -19.40 4.92 3.90
N ASP A 116 -18.69 3.96 4.48
CA ASP A 116 -19.28 2.90 5.30
C ASP A 116 -20.02 3.51 6.50
N TRP A 117 -19.39 4.47 7.20
CA TRP A 117 -20.04 5.17 8.29
C TRP A 117 -21.30 5.94 7.87
N LEU A 118 -21.25 6.67 6.75
CA LEU A 118 -22.42 7.38 6.23
C LEU A 118 -23.55 6.44 5.81
N HIS A 119 -23.20 5.27 5.27
CA HIS A 119 -24.18 4.26 4.89
C HIS A 119 -24.87 3.67 6.12
N ASP A 120 -24.10 3.36 7.16
CA ASP A 120 -24.64 2.86 8.44
C ASP A 120 -25.50 3.90 9.15
N ASP A 121 -25.05 5.17 9.17
CA ASP A 121 -25.79 6.30 9.73
C ASP A 121 -27.12 6.50 8.99
N PHE A 122 -27.08 6.57 7.65
CA PHE A 122 -28.29 6.69 6.83
C PHE A 122 -29.25 5.51 7.03
N THR A 123 -28.73 4.28 7.10
CA THR A 123 -29.55 3.08 7.33
C THR A 123 -30.20 3.14 8.71
N THR A 124 -29.48 3.59 9.73
CA THR A 124 -29.99 3.74 11.10
C THR A 124 -31.09 4.80 11.16
N GLU A 125 -30.85 5.98 10.59
CA GLU A 125 -31.82 7.08 10.54
C GLU A 125 -33.07 6.68 9.74
N LEU A 126 -32.90 6.01 8.60
CA LEU A 126 -34.03 5.53 7.81
C LEU A 126 -34.87 4.53 8.60
N ASN A 127 -34.24 3.55 9.26
CA ASN A 127 -34.95 2.57 10.08
C ASN A 127 -35.68 3.25 11.25
N SER A 128 -35.06 4.22 11.92
CA SER A 128 -35.71 4.99 12.99
C SER A 128 -36.91 5.78 12.46
N LEU A 129 -36.78 6.45 11.30
CA LEU A 129 -37.86 7.22 10.70
C LEU A 129 -39.03 6.32 10.29
N VAL A 130 -38.76 5.15 9.73
CA VAL A 130 -39.78 4.17 9.37
C VAL A 130 -40.50 3.65 10.61
N GLN A 131 -39.78 3.39 11.70
CA GLN A 131 -40.38 2.99 12.98
C GLN A 131 -41.28 4.10 13.55
N ASP A 132 -40.81 5.35 13.56
CA ASP A 132 -41.59 6.50 14.00
C ASP A 132 -42.85 6.70 13.18
N PHE A 133 -42.74 6.61 11.85
CA PHE A 133 -43.89 6.72 10.95
C PHE A 133 -44.90 5.60 11.18
N THR A 134 -44.43 4.37 11.35
CA THR A 134 -45.25 3.20 11.68
C THR A 134 -45.99 3.40 13.01
N TRP A 135 -45.32 3.94 14.02
CA TRP A 135 -45.91 4.24 15.32
C TRP A 135 -46.98 5.33 15.24
N GLN A 136 -46.72 6.41 14.50
CA GLN A 136 -47.70 7.47 14.26
C GLN A 136 -48.94 6.96 13.52
N GLN A 137 -48.75 6.12 12.49
CA GLN A 137 -49.87 5.48 11.79
C GLN A 137 -50.71 4.61 12.72
N GLY A 138 -50.07 3.78 13.56
CA GLY A 138 -50.78 2.95 14.54
C GLY A 138 -51.66 3.80 15.47
N THR A 139 -51.09 4.88 16.00
CA THR A 139 -51.81 5.82 16.87
C THR A 139 -53.02 6.45 16.16
N LEU A 140 -52.87 6.84 14.89
CA LEU A 140 -53.98 7.39 14.09
C LEU A 140 -55.07 6.36 13.84
N LEU A 141 -54.71 5.11 13.53
CA LEU A 141 -55.68 4.03 13.35
C LEU A 141 -56.46 3.76 14.63
N ASP A 142 -55.80 3.74 15.78
CA ASP A 142 -56.45 3.55 17.07
C ASP A 142 -57.42 4.70 17.40
N GLN A 143 -57.07 5.94 17.05
CA GLN A 143 -57.97 7.11 17.19
C GLN A 143 -59.18 7.04 16.24
N ILE A 144 -59.02 6.51 15.02
CA ILE A 144 -60.12 6.36 14.07
C ILE A 144 -61.05 5.23 14.52
N GLU A 145 -60.51 4.09 14.96
CA GLU A 145 -61.28 2.96 15.50
C GLU A 145 -62.14 3.38 16.70
N ALA A 146 -61.60 4.23 17.58
CA ALA A 146 -62.35 4.78 18.72
C ALA A 146 -63.50 5.72 18.32
N ASN A 147 -63.44 6.35 17.14
CA ASN A 147 -64.38 7.41 16.72
C ASN A 147 -65.36 7.00 15.61
N GLN A 148 -65.06 5.98 14.80
CA GLN A 148 -65.87 5.61 13.63
C GLN A 148 -66.01 4.09 13.49
N GLY A 149 -67.07 3.53 14.09
CA GLY A 149 -67.36 2.09 14.06
C GLY A 149 -67.69 1.48 12.68
N ASP A 150 -67.99 2.29 11.67
CA ASP A 150 -68.40 1.82 10.32
C ASP A 150 -67.23 1.67 9.32
N ALA A 151 -66.01 2.10 9.66
CA ALA A 151 -64.82 2.02 8.79
C ALA A 151 -63.97 0.75 9.00
N ALA A 152 -64.50 -0.27 9.69
CA ALA A 152 -63.76 -1.44 10.17
C ALA A 152 -62.94 -2.16 9.10
N GLN A 153 -63.47 -2.27 7.87
CA GLN A 153 -62.77 -2.97 6.78
C GLN A 153 -61.56 -2.18 6.25
N TYR A 154 -61.62 -0.84 6.23
CA TYR A 154 -60.50 0.02 5.84
C TYR A 154 -59.43 0.08 6.94
N LEU A 155 -59.86 0.10 8.20
CA LEU A 155 -58.99 -0.01 9.37
C LEU A 155 -58.19 -1.31 9.37
N GLN A 156 -58.85 -2.43 9.09
CA GLN A 156 -58.19 -3.74 9.05
C GLN A 156 -57.14 -3.82 7.94
N ARG A 157 -57.47 -3.33 6.74
CA ARG A 157 -56.50 -3.30 5.62
C ARG A 157 -55.32 -2.36 5.89
N SER A 158 -55.54 -1.27 6.61
CA SER A 158 -54.45 -0.38 7.01
C SER A 158 -53.53 -1.00 8.07
N ARG A 159 -54.07 -1.83 8.98
CA ARG A 159 -53.28 -2.62 9.93
C ARG A 159 -52.46 -3.72 9.26
N GLU A 160 -53.01 -4.38 8.24
CA GLU A 160 -52.27 -5.37 7.43
C GLU A 160 -51.06 -4.74 6.73
N VAL A 161 -51.25 -3.58 6.08
CA VAL A 161 -50.16 -2.82 5.44
C VAL A 161 -49.10 -2.37 6.45
N GLN A 162 -49.50 -1.97 7.66
CA GLN A 162 -48.57 -1.62 8.73
C GLN A 162 -47.71 -2.82 9.18
N ASN A 163 -48.33 -4.00 9.33
CA ASN A 163 -47.62 -5.22 9.70
C ASN A 163 -46.65 -5.69 8.60
N GLU A 164 -47.04 -5.56 7.33
CA GLU A 164 -46.15 -5.83 6.18
C GLU A 164 -44.94 -4.88 6.17
N GLN A 165 -45.15 -3.60 6.48
CA GLN A 165 -44.07 -2.62 6.60
C GLN A 165 -43.12 -2.95 7.76
N GLN A 166 -43.63 -3.35 8.92
CA GLN A 166 -42.78 -3.75 10.05
C GLN A 166 -41.86 -4.93 9.72
N GLN A 167 -42.33 -5.88 8.89
CA GLN A 167 -41.55 -7.07 8.52
C GLN A 167 -40.43 -6.81 7.52
N VAL A 168 -40.52 -5.73 6.74
CA VAL A 168 -39.50 -5.39 5.72
C VAL A 168 -38.30 -4.66 6.34
N TYR A 169 -38.49 -4.00 7.48
CA TYR A 169 -37.49 -3.14 8.11
C TYR A 169 -37.00 -3.64 9.48
N THR A 170 -37.35 -4.88 9.87
CA THR A 170 -36.73 -5.67 10.96
C THR A 170 -35.80 -6.74 10.41
#